data_AF-A0A349JBB6-F1
#
_entry.id   AF-A0A349JBB6-F1
#
_cell.length_a   1.000
_cell.length_b   1.000
_cell.length_c   1.000
_cell.angle_alpha   90.00
_cell.angle_beta   90.00
_cell.angle_gamma   90.00
#
_symmetry.space_group_name_H-M   'P 1'
#
loop_
_entity.id
_entity.type
_entity.pdbx_description
1 polymer ?
#
loop_
_entity_poly.entity_id
_entity_poly.type
_entity_poly.pdbx_seq_one_letter_code
_entity_poly.pdbx_strand_id
1 'polypeptide(L)'
;MLLPYTTLTYYGPAAAAAVVQGVGTVSAQARGSLRAGATLAGSGAITYARPVRLISAVATLLGQGVITQAQARGSIRAFARIKVNELSQDDVTGAVLEAKIEGNLTLKQALRLLLAVASGDATDLDTNPAFKSADGSKTRVAGTRAGGTRTITTRDGT
;
A
#
# COMPACT_ATOMS: atom_id res chain seq x y z
N MET A 1 -6.44 -8.22 -23.35
CA MET A 1 -5.26 -8.26 -22.48
C MET A 1 -4.04 -7.96 -23.35
N LEU A 2 -3.54 -6.71 -23.35
CA LEU A 2 -2.35 -6.35 -24.12
C LEU A 2 -1.11 -6.86 -23.40
N LEU A 3 -0.25 -7.58 -24.11
CA LEU A 3 1.09 -7.96 -23.63
C LEU A 3 1.98 -6.71 -23.50
N PRO A 4 2.85 -6.64 -22.48
CA PRO A 4 3.79 -5.52 -22.32
C PRO A 4 4.75 -5.48 -23.50
N TYR A 5 4.89 -4.29 -24.09
CA TYR A 5 5.86 -4.04 -25.16
C TYR A 5 7.27 -3.97 -24.56
N THR A 6 8.18 -4.82 -25.03
CA THR A 6 9.61 -4.77 -24.67
C THR A 6 10.33 -3.90 -25.69
N THR A 7 10.67 -2.66 -25.35
CA THR A 7 11.52 -1.84 -26.22
C THR A 7 12.99 -2.10 -25.92
N LEU A 8 13.68 -2.75 -26.86
CA LEU A 8 15.14 -2.88 -26.83
C LEU A 8 15.71 -1.57 -27.38
N THR A 9 16.34 -0.77 -26.53
CA THR A 9 16.97 0.49 -26.95
C THR A 9 18.47 0.24 -27.12
N TYR A 10 18.96 0.41 -28.34
CA TYR A 10 20.36 0.22 -28.70
C TYR A 10 21.13 1.54 -28.56
N TYR A 11 22.17 1.56 -27.72
CA TYR A 11 22.94 2.78 -27.39
C TYR A 11 24.32 2.84 -28.09
N GLY A 12 24.51 2.09 -29.18
CA GLY A 12 25.75 2.08 -29.99
C GLY A 12 26.48 0.73 -29.99
N PRO A 13 27.66 0.64 -30.65
CA PRO A 13 28.33 -0.61 -31.04
C PRO A 13 28.74 -1.53 -29.89
N ALA A 14 28.53 -1.13 -28.64
CA ALA A 14 28.94 -1.88 -27.45
C ALA A 14 27.87 -2.06 -26.36
N ALA A 15 26.62 -1.62 -26.55
CA ALA A 15 25.63 -1.56 -25.45
C ALA A 15 24.22 -2.03 -25.87
N ALA A 16 23.68 -3.00 -25.11
CA ALA A 16 22.30 -3.44 -25.23
C ALA A 16 21.54 -3.20 -23.92
N ALA A 17 20.37 -2.55 -23.99
CA ALA A 17 19.52 -2.29 -22.84
C ALA A 17 18.10 -2.85 -23.06
N ALA A 18 17.61 -3.61 -22.09
CA ALA A 18 16.23 -4.07 -22.04
C ALA A 18 15.47 -3.30 -20.95
N VAL A 19 14.37 -2.65 -21.32
CA VAL A 19 13.50 -1.93 -20.39
C VAL A 19 12.10 -2.54 -20.46
N VAL A 20 11.57 -2.92 -19.30
CA VAL A 20 10.16 -3.33 -19.18
C VAL A 20 9.46 -2.42 -18.20
N GLN A 21 8.28 -1.95 -18.60
CA GLN A 21 7.33 -1.25 -17.75
C GLN A 21 6.14 -2.18 -17.47
N GLY A 22 5.73 -2.30 -16.21
CA GLY A 22 4.63 -3.16 -15.78
C GLY A 22 5.08 -4.53 -15.25
N VAL A 23 4.26 -5.56 -15.46
CA VAL A 23 4.54 -6.91 -14.99
C VAL A 23 5.36 -7.66 -16.02
N GLY A 24 6.54 -8.19 -15.65
CA GLY A 24 7.32 -8.96 -16.60
C GLY A 24 8.65 -9.46 -16.09
N THR A 25 9.24 -10.35 -16.87
CA THR A 25 10.61 -10.83 -16.66
C THR A 25 11.55 -10.16 -17.65
N VAL A 26 12.67 -9.65 -17.15
CA VAL A 26 13.71 -9.06 -18.00
C VAL A 26 14.94 -9.95 -17.96
N SER A 27 15.49 -10.27 -19.12
CA SER A 27 16.80 -10.91 -19.24
C SER A 27 17.67 -10.11 -20.18
N ALA A 28 18.86 -9.73 -19.72
CA ALA A 28 19.88 -9.09 -20.54
C ALA A 28 21.15 -9.93 -20.46
N GLN A 29 21.68 -10.33 -21.62
CA GLN A 29 22.89 -11.13 -21.73
C GLN A 29 23.96 -10.36 -22.50
N ALA A 30 25.13 -10.19 -21.88
CA ALA A 30 26.30 -9.69 -22.59
C ALA A 30 26.96 -10.85 -23.38
N ARG A 31 27.25 -10.64 -24.66
CA ARG A 31 28.13 -11.51 -25.47
C ARG A 31 29.36 -10.70 -25.88
N GLY A 32 30.57 -11.22 -25.64
CA GLY A 32 31.81 -10.52 -26.00
C GLY A 32 32.14 -9.34 -25.10
N SER A 33 32.59 -8.21 -25.67
CA SER A 33 32.99 -6.98 -24.96
C SER A 33 31.81 -6.04 -24.64
N LEU A 34 30.57 -6.50 -24.82
CA LEU A 34 29.37 -5.68 -24.74
C LEU A 34 28.90 -5.51 -23.29
N ARG A 35 28.43 -4.31 -22.93
CA ARG A 35 27.73 -4.05 -21.67
C ARG A 35 26.23 -4.33 -21.86
N ALA A 36 25.64 -5.02 -20.90
CA ALA A 36 24.20 -5.30 -20.88
C ALA A 36 23.55 -4.64 -19.66
N GLY A 37 22.43 -3.94 -19.87
CA GLY A 37 21.62 -3.34 -18.82
C GLY A 37 20.19 -3.86 -18.85
N ALA A 38 19.60 -4.14 -17.69
CA ALA A 38 18.19 -4.45 -17.57
C ALA A 38 17.54 -3.54 -16.52
N THR A 39 16.45 -2.88 -16.93
CA THR A 39 15.61 -2.07 -16.04
C THR A 39 14.19 -2.61 -16.05
N LEU A 40 13.67 -2.97 -14.89
CA LEU A 40 12.25 -3.32 -14.70
C LEU A 40 11.61 -2.25 -13.82
N ALA A 41 10.65 -1.51 -14.37
CA ALA A 41 9.81 -0.57 -13.65
C ALA A 41 8.42 -1.19 -13.47
N GLY A 42 8.17 -1.82 -12.33
CA GLY A 42 6.95 -2.60 -12.07
C GLY A 42 7.22 -3.84 -11.22
N SER A 43 6.49 -4.94 -11.47
CA SER A 43 6.65 -6.18 -10.71
C SER A 43 7.15 -7.35 -11.55
N GLY A 44 8.05 -8.16 -10.99
CA GLY A 44 8.57 -9.34 -11.68
C GLY A 44 10.01 -9.65 -11.34
N ALA A 45 10.68 -10.37 -12.25
CA ALA A 45 12.04 -10.85 -12.02
C ALA A 45 12.98 -10.27 -13.06
N ILE A 46 14.16 -9.84 -12.60
CA ILE A 46 15.27 -9.61 -13.52
C ILE A 46 16.25 -10.78 -13.39
N THR A 47 16.33 -11.57 -14.46
CA THR A 47 17.21 -12.74 -14.56
C THR A 47 18.46 -12.34 -15.35
N TYR A 48 19.54 -12.02 -14.65
CA TYR A 48 20.80 -11.66 -15.30
C TYR A 48 21.49 -12.89 -15.85
N ALA A 49 21.92 -12.80 -17.12
CA ALA A 49 22.88 -13.75 -17.66
C ALA A 49 24.30 -13.29 -17.36
N ARG A 50 25.15 -14.31 -17.21
CA ARG A 50 26.53 -14.26 -16.71
C ARG A 50 27.36 -13.10 -17.30
N PRO A 51 28.06 -12.30 -16.47
CA PRO A 51 29.07 -11.37 -16.96
C PRO A 51 30.18 -12.15 -17.68
N VAL A 52 30.53 -11.71 -18.88
CA VAL A 52 31.68 -12.23 -19.64
C VAL A 52 32.86 -11.29 -19.41
N ARG A 53 34.05 -11.85 -19.11
CA ARG A 53 35.32 -11.10 -19.01
C ARG A 53 35.30 -9.87 -18.07
N LEU A 54 34.72 -10.00 -16.87
CA LEU A 54 34.65 -8.92 -15.86
C LEU A 54 33.84 -7.68 -16.30
N ILE A 55 33.03 -7.77 -17.35
CA ILE A 55 32.22 -6.64 -17.84
C ILE A 55 30.94 -6.56 -17.01
N SER A 56 30.67 -5.38 -16.46
CA SER A 56 29.51 -5.11 -15.60
C SER A 56 28.20 -5.33 -16.35
N ALA A 57 27.30 -6.14 -15.79
CA ALA A 57 25.89 -6.13 -16.11
C ALA A 57 25.17 -5.23 -15.08
N VAL A 58 24.48 -4.20 -15.54
CA VAL A 58 23.80 -3.25 -14.64
C VAL A 58 22.36 -3.68 -14.43
N ALA A 59 21.96 -3.67 -13.16
CA ALA A 59 20.66 -4.12 -12.73
C ALA A 59 19.85 -3.09 -11.97
N THR A 60 18.71 -2.68 -12.53
CA THR A 60 17.85 -1.69 -11.90
C THR A 60 16.42 -2.22 -11.79
N LEU A 61 15.96 -2.44 -10.57
CA LEU A 61 14.57 -2.75 -10.26
C LEU A 61 13.93 -1.52 -9.60
N LEU A 62 12.97 -0.90 -10.30
CA LEU A 62 12.15 0.20 -9.81
C LEU A 62 10.75 -0.36 -9.49
N GLY A 63 10.63 -1.11 -8.39
CA GLY A 63 9.38 -1.75 -7.97
C GLY A 63 9.58 -2.99 -7.10
N GLN A 64 8.56 -3.85 -7.03
CA GLN A 64 8.59 -5.10 -6.24
C GLN A 64 9.05 -6.27 -7.11
N GLY A 65 10.15 -6.92 -6.75
CA GLY A 65 10.67 -7.98 -7.59
C GLY A 65 11.93 -8.64 -7.06
N VAL A 66 12.34 -9.70 -7.74
CA VAL A 66 13.52 -10.47 -7.39
C VAL A 66 14.61 -10.22 -8.44
N ILE A 67 15.79 -9.86 -7.96
CA ILE A 67 17.01 -9.90 -8.77
C ILE A 67 17.69 -11.24 -8.48
N THR A 68 17.51 -12.21 -9.36
CA THR A 68 18.14 -13.54 -9.21
C THR A 68 19.57 -13.47 -9.76
N GLN A 69 20.56 -13.76 -8.91
CA GLN A 69 21.98 -13.53 -9.16
C GLN A 69 22.47 -14.06 -10.52
N ALA A 70 23.05 -13.16 -11.30
CA ALA A 70 24.11 -13.50 -12.23
C ALA A 70 25.33 -13.97 -11.42
N GLN A 71 25.90 -15.11 -11.78
CA GLN A 71 27.18 -15.57 -11.25
C GLN A 71 28.26 -14.52 -11.55
N ALA A 72 28.55 -13.62 -10.61
CA ALA A 72 29.64 -12.68 -10.79
C ALA A 72 30.96 -13.44 -10.82
N ARG A 73 31.69 -13.29 -11.92
CA ARG A 73 33.11 -13.58 -11.97
C ARG A 73 33.81 -12.29 -11.55
N GLY A 74 34.12 -12.11 -10.26
CA GLY A 74 34.80 -10.91 -9.72
C GLY A 74 34.12 -10.29 -8.50
N SER A 75 34.59 -9.12 -8.07
CA SER A 75 34.06 -8.38 -6.91
C SER A 75 32.78 -7.62 -7.26
N ILE A 76 31.67 -7.93 -6.59
CA ILE A 76 30.45 -7.11 -6.63
C ILE A 76 30.48 -6.14 -5.44
N ARG A 77 30.18 -4.85 -5.69
CA ARG A 77 29.76 -3.92 -4.64
C ARG A 77 28.22 -3.85 -4.67
N ALA A 78 27.58 -4.70 -3.88
CA ALA A 78 26.13 -4.69 -3.74
C ALA A 78 25.75 -3.70 -2.65
N PHE A 79 24.81 -2.78 -2.95
CA PHE A 79 24.18 -1.94 -1.97
C PHE A 79 22.67 -2.16 -2.08
N ALA A 80 22.04 -2.57 -0.99
CA ALA A 80 20.59 -2.69 -0.89
C ALA A 80 20.13 -1.70 0.19
N ARG A 81 19.26 -0.76 -0.19
CA ARG A 81 18.52 0.03 0.79
C ARG A 81 17.25 -0.73 1.12
N ILE A 82 17.32 -1.58 2.14
CA ILE A 82 16.14 -2.25 2.69
C ILE A 82 15.48 -1.27 3.64
N LYS A 83 14.32 -0.73 3.26
CA LYS A 83 13.51 0.09 4.15
C LYS A 83 12.60 -0.83 4.94
N VAL A 84 12.82 -0.92 6.25
CA VAL A 84 11.91 -1.59 7.19
C VAL A 84 10.99 -0.48 7.70
N ASN A 85 9.67 -0.62 7.52
CA ASN A 85 8.61 0.33 7.95
C ASN A 85 8.27 1.51 7.02
N GLU A 86 8.18 1.31 5.69
CA GLU A 86 7.27 2.19 4.92
C GLU A 86 5.83 1.78 5.25
N LEU A 87 5.28 2.36 6.31
CA LEU A 87 3.86 2.28 6.58
C LEU A 87 3.18 3.12 5.50
N SER A 88 2.39 2.49 4.63
CA SER A 88 1.67 3.26 3.62
C SER A 88 0.71 4.22 4.33
N GLN A 89 0.36 5.32 3.68
CA GLN A 89 -0.59 6.27 4.27
C GLN A 89 -1.93 5.59 4.61
N ASP A 90 -2.30 4.55 3.85
CA ASP A 90 -3.48 3.72 4.12
C ASP A 90 -3.31 2.88 5.39
N ASP A 91 -2.14 2.25 5.58
CA ASP A 91 -1.82 1.45 6.78
C ASP A 91 -1.85 2.33 8.05
N VAL A 92 -1.27 3.53 7.98
CA VAL A 92 -1.31 4.50 9.10
C VAL A 92 -2.74 4.93 9.39
N THR A 93 -3.51 5.26 8.36
CA THR A 93 -4.88 5.75 8.51
C THR A 93 -5.80 4.67 9.08
N GLY A 94 -5.70 3.44 8.58
CA GLY A 94 -6.44 2.30 9.11
C GLY A 94 -6.08 2.02 10.57
N ALA A 95 -4.79 2.02 10.91
CA ALA A 95 -4.33 1.76 12.27
C ALA A 95 -4.83 2.83 13.27
N VAL A 96 -4.83 4.11 12.88
CA VAL A 96 -5.31 5.20 13.73
C VAL A 96 -6.83 5.15 13.91
N LEU A 97 -7.58 4.94 12.83
CA LEU A 97 -9.05 4.92 12.88
C LEU A 97 -9.61 3.72 13.62
N GLU A 98 -8.92 2.57 13.55
CA GLU A 98 -9.31 1.35 14.25
C GLU A 98 -8.65 1.21 15.64
N ALA A 99 -7.88 2.21 16.08
CA ALA A 99 -7.33 2.24 17.43
C ALA A 99 -8.46 2.25 18.47
N LYS A 100 -8.33 1.38 19.48
CA LYS A 100 -9.27 1.29 20.61
C LYS A 100 -9.08 2.48 21.55
N ILE A 101 -10.16 3.21 21.82
CA ILE A 101 -10.15 4.37 22.74
C ILE A 101 -10.60 3.95 24.14
N GLU A 102 -11.70 3.22 24.22
CA GLU A 102 -12.28 2.80 25.50
C GLU A 102 -12.89 1.41 25.36
N GLY A 103 -12.29 0.42 26.03
CA GLY A 103 -12.68 -0.99 25.90
C GLY A 103 -12.58 -1.48 24.45
N ASN A 104 -13.73 -1.80 23.85
CA ASN A 104 -13.82 -2.26 22.46
C ASN A 104 -14.26 -1.18 21.47
N LEU A 105 -14.44 0.07 21.91
CA LEU A 105 -14.85 1.17 21.04
C LEU A 105 -13.64 1.72 20.29
N THR A 106 -13.71 1.74 18.95
CA THR A 106 -12.65 2.32 18.11
C THR A 106 -12.83 3.83 17.90
N LEU A 107 -11.76 4.54 17.50
CA LEU A 107 -11.79 5.98 17.21
C LEU A 107 -12.84 6.32 16.16
N LYS A 108 -12.92 5.54 15.08
CA LYS A 108 -13.93 5.71 14.04
C LYS A 108 -15.36 5.58 14.57
N GLN A 109 -15.60 4.61 15.44
CA GLN A 109 -16.90 4.40 16.07
C GLN A 109 -17.26 5.56 17.01
N ALA A 110 -16.31 6.03 17.81
CA ALA A 110 -16.50 7.17 18.70
C ALA A 110 -16.85 8.46 17.92
N LEU A 111 -16.13 8.74 16.83
CA LEU A 111 -16.41 9.90 15.97
C LEU A 111 -17.81 9.85 15.36
N ARG A 112 -18.29 8.66 14.97
CA ARG A 112 -19.67 8.48 14.45
C ARG A 112 -20.74 8.75 15.51
N LEU A 113 -20.50 8.30 16.74
CA LEU A 113 -21.41 8.58 17.85
C LEU A 113 -21.44 10.08 18.17
N LEU A 114 -20.27 10.74 18.17
CA LEU A 114 -20.19 12.20 18.35
C LEU A 114 -20.88 12.96 17.22
N LEU A 115 -20.71 12.52 15.97
CA LEU A 115 -21.37 13.12 14.82
C LEU A 115 -22.89 13.05 14.93
N ALA A 116 -23.43 11.93 15.41
CA ALA A 116 -24.87 11.77 15.62
C ALA A 116 -25.42 12.66 16.74
N VAL A 117 -24.63 12.92 17.78
CA VAL A 117 -25.02 13.88 18.82
C VAL A 117 -24.91 15.31 18.29
N ALA A 118 -23.86 15.62 17.53
CA ALA A 118 -23.61 16.95 16.97
C ALA A 118 -24.56 17.33 15.82
N SER A 119 -25.06 16.35 15.05
CA SER A 119 -26.07 16.61 14.01
C SER A 119 -27.38 17.13 14.59
N GLY A 120 -27.64 16.89 15.87
CA GLY A 120 -28.77 17.46 16.60
C GLY A 120 -30.14 16.91 16.19
N ASP A 121 -30.19 15.93 15.28
CA ASP A 121 -31.42 15.27 14.86
C ASP A 121 -31.84 14.20 15.88
N ALA A 122 -32.46 14.69 16.95
CA ALA A 122 -32.90 13.90 18.08
C ALA A 122 -34.42 13.80 18.12
N THR A 123 -34.94 12.58 18.19
CA THR A 123 -36.38 12.30 18.31
C THR A 123 -36.75 11.93 19.75
N ASP A 124 -38.04 12.05 20.09
CA ASP A 124 -38.62 11.62 21.37
C ASP A 124 -37.91 12.17 22.62
N LEU A 125 -37.51 13.46 22.57
CA LEU A 125 -36.77 14.14 23.65
C LEU A 125 -37.51 14.18 25.00
N ASP A 126 -38.84 14.17 24.97
CA ASP A 126 -39.69 14.22 26.17
C ASP A 126 -39.84 12.86 26.86
N THR A 127 -39.53 11.77 26.17
CA THR A 127 -39.61 10.39 26.68
C THR A 127 -38.27 9.69 26.49
N ASN A 128 -38.00 9.09 25.33
CA ASN A 128 -36.82 8.28 25.10
C ASN A 128 -35.98 8.88 23.97
N PRO A 129 -35.02 9.77 24.29
CA PRO A 129 -34.26 10.49 23.27
C PRO A 129 -33.45 9.52 22.40
N ALA A 130 -33.54 9.69 21.09
CA ALA A 130 -32.78 8.93 20.11
C ALA A 130 -32.09 9.87 19.10
N PHE A 131 -30.77 9.75 18.98
CA PHE A 131 -29.94 10.47 18.02
C PHE A 131 -29.65 9.58 16.81
N LYS A 132 -29.95 10.10 15.64
CA LYS A 132 -29.77 9.39 14.37
C LYS A 132 -28.41 9.73 13.75
N SER A 133 -27.98 8.90 12.80
CA SER A 133 -26.90 9.27 11.88
C SER A 133 -27.31 10.51 11.07
N ALA A 134 -26.31 11.21 10.51
CA ALA A 134 -26.56 12.43 9.73
C ALA A 134 -27.49 12.23 8.52
N ASP A 135 -27.62 11.00 8.02
CA ASP A 135 -28.53 10.60 6.94
C ASP A 135 -29.89 10.06 7.45
N GLY A 136 -30.11 10.03 8.76
CA GLY A 136 -31.34 9.53 9.40
C GLY A 136 -31.50 8.01 9.42
N SER A 137 -30.62 7.25 8.76
CA SER A 137 -30.84 5.82 8.48
C SER A 137 -30.62 4.89 9.68
N LYS A 138 -29.77 5.28 10.64
CA LYS A 138 -29.43 4.48 11.81
C LYS A 138 -29.63 5.25 13.11
N THR A 139 -30.16 4.58 14.14
CA THR A 139 -30.12 5.08 15.51
C THR A 139 -28.74 4.83 16.11
N ARG A 140 -28.00 5.90 16.39
CA ARG A 140 -26.60 5.83 16.84
C ARG A 140 -26.47 5.87 18.35
N VAL A 141 -27.28 6.71 18.99
CA VAL A 141 -27.37 6.79 20.46
C VAL A 141 -28.84 6.82 20.83
N ALA A 142 -29.27 5.93 21.72
CA ALA A 142 -30.60 5.98 22.29
C ALA A 142 -30.53 5.85 23.80
N GLY A 143 -31.48 6.46 24.49
CA GLY A 143 -31.61 6.32 25.93
C GLY A 143 -33.05 6.34 26.38
N THR A 144 -33.26 5.84 27.59
CA THR A 144 -34.52 5.96 28.30
C THR A 144 -34.45 7.09 29.31
N ARG A 145 -35.57 7.79 29.51
CA ARG A 145 -35.71 8.78 30.58
C ARG A 145 -36.75 8.30 31.58
N ALA A 146 -36.35 8.21 32.85
CA ALA A 146 -37.25 7.87 33.94
C ALA A 146 -36.90 8.71 35.17
N GLY A 147 -37.89 9.41 35.73
CA GLY A 147 -37.70 10.23 36.95
C GLY A 147 -36.60 11.28 36.83
N GLY A 148 -36.39 11.87 35.65
CA GLY A 148 -35.32 12.85 35.41
C GLY A 148 -33.93 12.25 35.14
N THR A 149 -33.75 10.95 35.32
CA THR A 149 -32.50 10.24 34.97
C THR A 149 -32.53 9.79 33.52
N ARG A 150 -31.42 9.98 32.79
CA ARG A 150 -31.22 9.43 31.45
C ARG A 150 -30.27 8.23 31.50
N THR A 151 -30.71 7.08 30.99
CA THR A 151 -29.87 5.89 30.83
C THR A 151 -29.63 5.65 29.35
N ILE A 152 -28.37 5.49 28.93
CA ILE A 152 -28.05 5.14 27.53
C ILE A 152 -28.27 3.64 27.34
N THR A 153 -29.21 3.29 26.47
CA THR A 153 -29.58 1.90 26.16
C THR A 153 -28.95 1.40 24.87
N THR A 154 -28.58 2.29 23.95
CA THR A 154 -27.96 1.92 22.67
C THR A 154 -26.80 2.84 22.34
N ARG A 155 -25.69 2.24 21.90
CA ARG A 155 -24.54 2.91 21.28
C ARG A 155 -24.12 2.08 20.06
N ASP A 156 -24.37 2.60 18.86
CA ASP A 156 -23.99 1.95 17.59
C ASP A 156 -23.06 2.84 16.77
N GLY A 157 -21.76 2.54 16.83
CA GLY A 157 -20.73 3.22 16.03
C GLY A 157 -20.46 2.62 14.64
N THR A 158 -21.24 1.62 14.20
CA THR A 158 -20.91 0.78 13.02
C THR A 158 -21.31 1.33 11.65
#